data_AF-A0A9K3EDU7-F1
#
_entry.id   AF-A0A9K3EDU7-F1
#
_cell.length_a   1.000
_cell.length_b   1.000
_cell.length_c   1.000
_cell.angle_alpha   90.00
_cell.angle_beta   90.00
_cell.angle_gamma   90.00
#
_symmetry.space_group_name_H-M   'P 1'
#
loop_
_entity.id
_entity.type
_entity.pdbx_description
1 polymer ?
#
loop_
_entity_poly.entity_id
_entity_poly.type
_entity_poly.pdbx_seq_one_letter_code
_entity_poly.pdbx_strand_id
1 'polypeptide(L)'
;MHEEDHGILWKHQDWRTSLAEVRRSQRFTVSFICTVANYEYGFYWHFYQDGKIEAEVKLTGILILGALQPGEVRKYGTTIAPGLYVSVHHHFLLLIWTWRLIVSLEKHAIRLLKLRLKFIIYIDRYDLKFQTPVDKW
;
A
#
# COMPACT_ATOMS: atom_id res chain seq x y z
N MET A 1 -5.19 -6.50 -14.09
CA MET A 1 -6.57 -6.19 -13.66
C MET A 1 -7.26 -7.49 -13.37
N HIS A 2 -7.89 -7.63 -12.22
CA HIS A 2 -8.57 -8.85 -11.80
C HIS A 2 -9.59 -8.57 -10.70
N GLU A 3 -10.49 -9.51 -10.45
CA GLU A 3 -11.36 -9.51 -9.28
C GLU A 3 -10.84 -10.53 -8.26
N GLU A 4 -10.99 -10.22 -6.98
CA GLU A 4 -10.63 -11.13 -5.89
C GLU A 4 -11.66 -11.07 -4.77
N ASP A 5 -11.85 -12.22 -4.11
CA ASP A 5 -12.67 -12.31 -2.91
C ASP A 5 -12.03 -11.51 -1.76
N HIS A 6 -12.86 -10.78 -1.02
CA HIS A 6 -12.45 -9.93 0.07
C HIS A 6 -13.32 -10.16 1.32
N GLY A 7 -13.58 -11.43 1.65
CA GLY A 7 -14.26 -11.81 2.88
C GLY A 7 -15.76 -11.49 2.88
N ILE A 8 -16.29 -11.06 4.02
CA ILE A 8 -17.73 -10.75 4.19
C ILE A 8 -17.96 -9.27 3.87
N LEU A 9 -18.89 -8.99 2.96
CA LEU A 9 -19.36 -7.64 2.69
C LEU A 9 -20.27 -7.18 3.82
N TRP A 10 -21.31 -7.97 4.11
CA TRP A 10 -22.19 -7.74 5.24
C TRP A 10 -22.82 -9.05 5.70
N LYS A 11 -23.25 -9.04 6.96
CA LYS A 11 -23.86 -10.17 7.67
C LYS A 11 -24.93 -9.62 8.61
N HIS A 12 -26.09 -10.29 8.66
CA HIS A 12 -27.13 -10.02 9.65
C HIS A 12 -27.72 -11.33 10.17
N GLN A 13 -28.02 -11.38 11.48
CA GLN A 13 -28.73 -12.46 12.13
C GLN A 13 -29.90 -11.85 12.90
N ASP A 14 -31.11 -12.21 12.53
CA ASP A 14 -32.30 -11.83 13.30
C ASP A 14 -32.65 -12.96 14.28
N TRP A 15 -32.60 -12.64 15.57
CA TRP A 15 -32.89 -13.59 16.64
C TRP A 15 -34.40 -13.86 16.79
N ARG A 16 -35.28 -12.95 16.34
CA ARG A 16 -36.73 -13.12 16.44
C ARG A 16 -37.28 -14.08 15.40
N THR A 17 -36.72 -14.03 14.19
CA THR A 17 -37.12 -14.88 13.06
C THR A 17 -36.18 -16.07 12.84
N SER A 18 -35.04 -16.11 13.56
CA SER A 18 -33.96 -17.10 13.38
C SER A 18 -33.35 -17.10 11.97
N LEU A 19 -33.52 -16.01 11.20
CA LEU A 19 -32.99 -15.87 9.85
C LEU A 19 -31.56 -15.31 9.85
N ALA A 20 -30.73 -15.86 8.96
CA ALA A 20 -29.34 -15.47 8.77
C ALA A 20 -29.11 -15.06 7.31
N GLU A 21 -28.54 -13.88 7.10
CA GLU A 21 -28.13 -13.39 5.78
C GLU A 21 -26.65 -13.01 5.77
N VAL A 22 -25.95 -13.46 4.74
CA VAL A 22 -24.53 -13.15 4.51
C VAL A 22 -24.31 -12.86 3.03
N ARG A 23 -23.51 -11.85 2.73
CA ARG A 23 -22.99 -11.59 1.38
C ARG A 23 -21.47 -11.48 1.43
N ARG A 24 -20.80 -12.09 0.46
CA ARG A 24 -19.35 -11.99 0.31
C ARG A 24 -18.99 -10.69 -0.38
N SER A 25 -17.85 -10.13 -0.03
CA SER A 25 -17.27 -8.98 -0.70
C SER A 25 -16.34 -9.46 -1.80
N GLN A 26 -16.42 -8.80 -2.94
CA GLN A 26 -15.42 -8.91 -4.00
C GLN A 26 -14.87 -7.53 -4.27
N ARG A 27 -13.58 -7.46 -4.59
CA ARG A 27 -12.93 -6.22 -5.02
C ARG A 27 -12.33 -6.39 -6.40
N PHE A 28 -12.51 -5.37 -7.23
CA PHE A 28 -11.83 -5.26 -8.52
C PHE A 28 -10.54 -4.49 -8.33
N THR A 29 -9.44 -5.07 -8.79
CA THR A 29 -8.08 -4.55 -8.60
C THR A 29 -7.48 -4.16 -9.95
N VAL A 30 -7.10 -2.89 -10.06
CA VAL A 30 -6.25 -2.37 -11.15
C VAL A 30 -4.88 -2.12 -10.57
N SER A 31 -3.87 -2.81 -11.08
CA SER A 31 -2.51 -2.71 -10.56
C SER A 31 -1.46 -2.71 -11.66
N PHE A 32 -0.31 -2.12 -11.34
CA PHE A 32 0.92 -2.24 -12.09
C PHE A 32 2.11 -2.23 -11.12
N ILE A 33 3.22 -2.80 -11.58
CA ILE A 33 4.50 -2.77 -10.87
C ILE A 33 5.49 -2.04 -11.76
N CYS A 34 6.27 -1.13 -11.18
CA CYS A 34 7.40 -0.52 -11.85
C CYS A 34 8.68 -0.70 -11.04
N THR A 35 9.77 -0.98 -11.74
CA THR A 35 11.12 -1.03 -11.18
C THR A 35 11.80 0.30 -11.46
N VAL A 36 12.34 0.93 -10.41
CA VAL A 36 13.17 2.13 -10.51
C VAL A 36 14.50 1.82 -9.85
N ALA A 37 15.49 1.51 -10.69
CA ALA A 37 16.80 1.03 -10.26
C ALA A 37 16.67 -0.16 -9.30
N ASN A 38 17.04 0.00 -8.03
CA ASN A 38 17.05 -1.03 -7.00
C ASN A 38 15.68 -1.25 -6.32
N TYR A 39 14.67 -0.45 -6.62
CA TYR A 39 13.35 -0.53 -5.97
C TYR A 39 12.25 -1.03 -6.90
N GLU A 40 11.32 -1.78 -6.33
CA GLU A 40 10.06 -2.14 -6.95
C GLU A 40 8.89 -1.47 -6.23
N TYR A 41 8.05 -0.80 -7.01
CA TYR A 41 6.84 -0.14 -6.55
C TYR A 41 5.62 -0.84 -7.15
N GLY A 42 4.79 -1.45 -6.30
CA GLY A 42 3.50 -2.00 -6.70
C GLY A 42 2.38 -1.02 -6.36
N PHE A 43 1.67 -0.52 -7.37
CA PHE A 43 0.51 0.35 -7.18
C PHE A 43 -0.76 -0.46 -7.40
N TYR A 44 -1.69 -0.38 -6.44
CA TYR A 44 -2.95 -1.12 -6.46
C TYR A 44 -4.11 -0.16 -6.19
N TRP A 45 -5.10 -0.20 -7.07
CA TRP A 45 -6.37 0.47 -6.91
C TRP A 45 -7.45 -0.58 -6.73
N HIS A 46 -8.13 -0.55 -5.59
CA HIS A 46 -9.21 -1.46 -5.27
C HIS A 46 -10.56 -0.74 -5.30
N PHE A 47 -11.51 -1.34 -6.00
CA PHE A 47 -12.90 -0.91 -6.08
C PHE A 47 -13.78 -1.97 -5.45
N TYR A 48 -14.60 -1.57 -4.50
CA TYR A 48 -15.44 -2.47 -3.71
C TYR A 48 -16.93 -2.31 -4.06
N GLN A 49 -17.72 -3.36 -3.81
CA GLN A 49 -19.16 -3.38 -4.10
C GLN A 49 -19.98 -2.37 -3.28
N ASP A 50 -19.45 -1.91 -2.14
CA ASP A 50 -20.05 -0.86 -1.30
C ASP A 50 -19.68 0.58 -1.75
N GLY A 51 -18.94 0.71 -2.86
CA GLY A 51 -18.49 1.99 -3.40
C GLY A 51 -17.19 2.52 -2.78
N LYS A 52 -16.55 1.79 -1.87
CA LYS A 52 -15.21 2.15 -1.37
C LYS A 52 -14.20 2.12 -2.52
N ILE A 53 -13.28 3.10 -2.51
CA ILE A 53 -12.11 3.14 -3.38
C ILE A 53 -10.88 3.20 -2.47
N GLU A 54 -9.90 2.34 -2.71
CA GLU A 54 -8.68 2.25 -1.91
C GLU A 54 -7.44 2.31 -2.80
N ALA A 55 -6.44 3.05 -2.34
CA ALA A 55 -5.10 3.10 -2.94
C ALA A 55 -4.13 2.38 -1.99
N GLU A 56 -3.46 1.35 -2.49
CA GLU A 56 -2.39 0.66 -1.77
C GLU A 56 -1.10 0.75 -2.59
N VAL A 57 0.00 1.13 -1.92
CA VAL A 57 1.35 1.10 -2.52
C VAL A 57 2.22 0.17 -1.72
N LYS A 58 2.75 -0.85 -2.40
CA LYS A 58 3.67 -1.83 -1.83
C LYS A 58 5.09 -1.49 -2.28
N LEU A 59 5.96 -1.28 -1.31
CA LEU A 59 7.37 -0.98 -1.52
C LEU A 59 8.17 -2.24 -1.25
N THR A 60 8.95 -2.65 -2.24
CA THR A 60 9.84 -3.81 -2.15
C THR A 60 11.09 -3.59 -2.99
N GLY A 61 11.87 -4.64 -3.18
CA GLY A 61 13.14 -4.62 -3.88
C GLY A 61 14.34 -4.67 -2.96
N ILE A 62 15.41 -4.04 -3.40
CA ILE A 62 16.70 -4.04 -2.72
C ILE A 62 16.95 -2.64 -2.17
N LEU A 63 17.37 -2.55 -0.91
CA LEU A 63 17.72 -1.27 -0.29
C LEU A 63 18.91 -0.64 -1.03
N ILE A 64 18.95 0.69 -1.09
CA ILE A 64 20.16 1.38 -1.54
C ILE A 64 21.30 1.12 -0.54
N LEU A 65 22.38 0.53 -1.03
CA LEU A 65 23.51 0.13 -0.20
C LEU A 65 24.65 1.14 -0.33
N GLY A 66 25.35 1.36 0.77
CA GLY A 66 26.65 2.00 0.77
C GLY A 66 27.69 1.16 1.50
N ALA A 67 28.96 1.43 1.19
CA ALA A 67 30.09 0.79 1.86
C ALA A 67 30.38 1.44 3.21
N LEU A 68 30.74 0.60 4.19
CA LEU A 68 31.10 0.97 5.56
C LEU A 68 32.49 0.41 5.87
N GLN A 69 33.40 1.21 6.41
CA GLN A 69 34.69 0.67 6.83
C GLN A 69 34.56 -0.18 8.12
N PRO A 70 35.49 -1.12 8.38
CA PRO A 70 35.49 -1.89 9.62
C PRO A 70 35.51 -0.97 10.85
N GLY A 71 34.54 -1.14 11.75
CA GLY A 71 34.41 -0.34 12.98
C GLY A 71 33.77 1.04 12.78
N GLU A 72 33.47 1.46 11.55
CA GLU A 72 32.76 2.71 11.27
C GLU A 72 31.27 2.57 11.63
N VAL A 73 30.67 3.58 12.27
CA VAL A 73 29.23 3.65 12.53
C VAL A 73 28.70 4.97 11.98
N ARG A 74 27.65 4.91 11.16
CA ARG A 74 27.04 6.10 10.57
C ARG A 74 25.78 6.51 11.31
N LYS A 75 25.65 7.82 11.60
CA LYS A 75 24.49 8.37 12.32
C LYS A 75 23.17 8.23 11.56
N TYR A 76 23.20 8.34 10.22
CA TYR A 76 22.01 8.38 9.36
C TYR A 76 21.86 7.11 8.50
N GLY A 77 22.12 5.95 9.11
CA GLY A 77 21.95 4.68 8.42
C GLY A 77 22.08 3.48 9.35
N THR A 78 21.67 2.33 8.84
CA THR A 78 21.65 1.06 9.57
C THR A 78 22.61 0.08 8.91
N THR A 79 23.53 -0.49 9.69
CA THR A 79 24.37 -1.59 9.24
C THR A 79 23.52 -2.85 9.09
N ILE A 80 23.49 -3.43 7.89
CA ILE A 80 22.71 -4.65 7.60
C ILE A 80 23.59 -5.90 7.48
N ALA A 81 24.89 -5.70 7.20
CA ALA A 81 25.89 -6.75 7.13
C ALA A 81 27.29 -6.14 7.34
N PRO A 82 28.34 -6.93 7.67
CA PRO A 82 29.70 -6.42 7.76
C PRO A 82 30.12 -5.68 6.49
N GLY A 83 30.52 -4.42 6.62
CA GLY A 83 30.93 -3.57 5.50
C GLY A 83 29.79 -2.94 4.68
N LEU A 84 28.52 -3.21 5.02
CA LEU A 84 27.34 -2.71 4.31
C LEU A 84 26.38 -1.98 5.24
N TYR A 85 25.98 -0.78 4.84
CA TYR A 85 24.94 -0.02 5.52
C TYR A 85 23.90 0.52 4.53
N VAL A 86 22.74 0.85 5.07
CA VAL A 86 21.62 1.45 4.34
C VAL A 86 21.39 2.85 4.90
N SER A 87 21.32 3.86 4.04
CA SER A 87 20.96 5.21 4.47
C SER A 87 19.46 5.33 4.75
N VAL A 88 19.13 6.07 5.81
CA VAL A 88 17.73 6.44 6.06
C VAL A 88 17.25 7.34 4.92
N HIS A 89 16.12 7.02 4.31
CA HIS A 89 15.52 7.78 3.22
C HIS A 89 13.98 7.66 3.26
N HIS A 90 13.30 8.59 2.61
CA HIS A 90 11.84 8.66 2.61
C HIS A 90 11.29 8.49 1.20
N HIS A 91 10.15 7.80 1.09
CA HIS A 91 9.37 7.69 -0.13
C HIS A 91 8.13 8.58 -0.01
N PHE A 92 8.15 9.75 -0.64
CA PHE A 92 6.99 10.64 -0.70
C PHE A 92 6.17 10.35 -1.93
N LEU A 93 4.99 9.77 -1.72
CA LEU A 93 4.06 9.43 -2.79
C LEU A 93 2.97 10.49 -2.87
N LEU A 94 2.93 11.20 -3.99
CA LEU A 94 1.87 12.16 -4.27
C LEU A 94 0.88 11.55 -5.25
N LEU A 95 -0.19 10.96 -4.70
CA LEU A 95 -1.34 10.54 -5.48
C LEU A 95 -2.21 11.77 -5.75
N ILE A 96 -1.84 12.56 -6.77
CA ILE A 96 -2.72 13.63 -7.26
C ILE A 96 -3.89 12.97 -7.98
N TRP A 97 -5.01 12.95 -7.28
CA TRP A 97 -6.31 12.91 -7.91
C TRP A 97 -6.59 14.30 -8.47
N THR A 98 -6.19 14.57 -9.70
CA THR A 98 -6.86 15.65 -10.43
C THR A 98 -8.25 15.11 -10.76
N TRP A 99 -9.22 15.37 -9.88
CA TRP A 99 -10.62 15.15 -10.16
C TRP A 99 -11.01 16.04 -11.34
N ARG A 100 -10.83 15.55 -12.57
CA ARG A 100 -11.89 15.70 -13.58
C ARG A 100 -12.75 14.46 -13.52
N LEU A 101 -13.21 14.14 -12.31
CA LEU A 101 -14.33 13.25 -12.14
C LEU A 101 -15.52 14.07 -12.61
N ILE A 102 -15.99 13.80 -13.83
CA ILE A 102 -17.35 14.19 -14.22
C ILE A 102 -18.23 13.29 -13.37
N VAL A 103 -18.47 13.75 -12.13
CA VAL A 103 -19.49 13.20 -11.27
C VAL A 103 -20.81 13.58 -11.94
N SER A 104 -21.29 12.73 -12.85
CA SER A 104 -22.70 12.71 -13.22
C SER A 104 -23.46 12.01 -12.10
N LEU A 105 -23.38 12.56 -10.88
CA LEU A 105 -24.48 12.39 -9.94
C LEU A 105 -25.68 13.04 -10.62
N GLU A 106 -26.78 12.31 -10.62
CA GLU A 106 -28.04 12.63 -11.28
C GLU A 106 -28.25 14.13 -11.53
N LYS A 107 -28.31 14.46 -12.83
CA LYS A 107 -28.84 15.69 -13.43
C LYS A 107 -28.84 16.92 -12.49
N HIS A 108 -27.81 17.74 -12.66
CA HIS A 108 -27.76 19.17 -12.29
C HIS A 108 -27.39 19.50 -10.82
N ALA A 109 -26.10 19.39 -10.49
CA ALA A 109 -25.34 20.41 -9.74
C ALA A 109 -23.92 19.88 -9.48
N ILE A 110 -22.92 20.44 -10.16
CA ILE A 110 -21.51 20.17 -9.84
C ILE A 110 -21.12 21.10 -8.69
N ARG A 111 -21.03 20.58 -7.47
CA ARG A 111 -20.38 21.28 -6.36
C ARG A 111 -18.96 20.72 -6.21
N LEU A 112 -17.96 21.55 -6.50
CA LEU A 112 -16.56 21.24 -6.23
C LEU A 112 -16.34 21.11 -4.72
N LEU A 113 -16.39 19.89 -4.21
CA LEU A 113 -15.85 19.56 -2.89
C LEU A 113 -14.37 19.22 -3.05
N LYS A 114 -13.52 20.18 -2.74
CA LYS A 114 -12.07 19.96 -2.67
C LYS A 114 -11.72 19.24 -1.37
N LEU A 115 -11.92 17.93 -1.35
CA LEU A 115 -11.34 17.07 -0.32
C LEU A 115 -9.84 16.92 -0.59
N ARG A 116 -9.01 17.69 0.13
CA ARG A 116 -7.56 17.48 0.18
C ARG A 116 -7.26 16.37 1.19
N LEU A 117 -7.33 15.12 0.75
CA LEU A 117 -6.72 14.01 1.47
C LEU A 117 -5.20 14.04 1.19
N LYS A 118 -4.43 14.57 2.15
CA LYS A 118 -2.98 14.36 2.18
C LYS A 118 -2.72 13.03 2.88
N PHE A 119 -2.41 11.99 2.12
CA PHE A 119 -1.80 10.79 2.68
C PHE A 119 -0.29 11.06 2.80
N ILE A 120 0.19 11.25 4.03
CA ILE A 120 1.63 11.18 4.32
C ILE A 120 1.85 9.76 4.83
N ILE A 121 2.33 8.87 3.96
CA ILE A 121 2.73 7.54 4.36
C ILE A 121 4.14 7.68 4.95
N TYR A 122 4.24 7.62 6.29
CA TYR A 122 5.52 7.46 6.97
C TYR A 122 5.91 6.00 6.91
N ILE A 123 6.93 5.68 6.11
CA ILE A 123 7.59 4.38 6.18
C ILE A 123 8.94 4.65 6.81
N ASP A 124 8.94 4.61 8.14
CA ASP A 124 10.18 4.63 8.90
C ASP A 124 10.08 3.60 10.04
N ARG A 125 10.31 2.36 9.62
CA ARG A 125 10.90 1.22 10.34
C ARG A 125 10.53 -0.01 9.55
N TYR A 126 11.45 -0.42 8.71
CA TYR A 126 11.54 -1.82 8.34
C TYR A 126 11.74 -2.62 9.63
N ASP A 127 10.66 -3.16 10.22
CA ASP A 127 10.74 -4.27 11.18
C ASP A 127 11.04 -5.56 10.38
N LEU A 128 12.12 -5.50 9.59
CA LEU A 128 12.65 -6.62 8.83
C LEU A 128 13.25 -7.58 9.85
N LYS A 129 12.41 -8.49 10.35
CA LYS A 129 12.89 -9.75 10.92
C LYS A 129 13.58 -10.50 9.77
N PHE A 130 14.88 -10.32 9.64
CA PHE A 130 15.72 -11.17 8.81
C PHE A 130 15.60 -12.60 9.35
N GLN A 131 14.72 -13.41 8.76
CA GLN A 131 14.88 -14.87 8.80
C GLN A 131 16.00 -15.21 7.84
N THR A 132 17.24 -15.22 8.32
CA THR A 132 18.34 -15.86 7.61
C THR A 132 18.20 -17.38 7.77
N PRO A 133 18.07 -18.19 6.71
CA PRO A 133 18.57 -19.55 6.75
C PRO A 133 20.09 -19.43 6.58
N VAL A 134 20.83 -19.54 7.68
CA VAL A 134 22.31 -19.44 7.67
C VAL A 134 22.97 -20.69 7.04
N ASP A 135 22.21 -21.72 6.63
CA ASP A 135 22.80 -23.04 6.40
C ASP A 135 22.78 -23.59 4.96
N LYS A 136 22.55 -22.77 3.94
CA LYS A 136 22.65 -23.26 2.54
C LYS A 136 23.19 -22.19 1.61
N TRP A 137 24.51 -22.11 1.48
CA TRP A 137 25.30 -22.07 0.23
C TRP A 137 26.76 -22.30 0.59
#